data_AF-A0A4R7JVN4-F1
#
_entry.id   AF-A0A4R7JVN4-F1
#
_cell.length_a   1.000
_cell.length_b   1.000
_cell.length_c   1.000
_cell.angle_alpha   90.00
_cell.angle_beta   90.00
_cell.angle_gamma   90.00
#
_symmetry.space_group_name_H-M   'P 1'
#
loop_
_entity.id
_entity.type
_entity.pdbx_description
1 polymer ?
#
loop_
_entity_poly.entity_id
_entity_poly.type
_entity_poly.pdbx_seq_one_letter_code
_entity_poly.pdbx_strand_id
1 'polypeptide(L)'
;MTRVKELTGGIGADSVPECVGTAQAMSQALHSARPGGTVGFVGVPHEVAVDGQELFFSHVGLRGGPAPVRRCLPDLIHRVLSGAIDPGKVFDLALPLDQVAEGCKAMDERRAVNTLLTP
;
A
#
# COMPACT_ATOMS: atom_id res chain seq x y z
N MET A 1 -7.75 9.10 13.86
CA MET A 1 -8.09 7.71 14.28
C MET A 1 -9.59 7.47 14.41
N THR A 2 -10.39 8.47 14.81
CA THR A 2 -11.84 8.32 15.06
C THR A 2 -12.61 7.73 13.89
N ARG A 3 -12.33 8.18 12.65
CA ARG A 3 -13.13 7.77 11.49
C ARG A 3 -13.02 6.28 11.13
N VAL A 4 -11.82 5.70 11.18
CA VAL A 4 -11.65 4.25 10.90
C VAL A 4 -12.37 3.43 11.96
N LYS A 5 -12.26 3.83 13.23
CA LYS A 5 -12.95 3.15 14.34
C LYS A 5 -14.46 3.26 14.19
N GLU A 6 -15.01 4.43 13.88
CA GLU A 6 -16.44 4.60 13.60
C GLU A 6 -16.93 3.64 12.49
N LEU A 7 -16.20 3.56 11.38
CA LEU A 7 -16.54 2.68 10.26
C LEU A 7 -16.40 1.18 10.60
N THR A 8 -15.68 0.85 11.67
CA THR A 8 -15.42 -0.53 12.13
C THR A 8 -16.05 -0.83 13.49
N GLY A 9 -17.15 -0.14 13.83
CA GLY A 9 -17.93 -0.42 15.04
C GLY A 9 -17.22 -0.08 16.36
N GLY A 10 -16.26 0.85 16.31
CA GLY A 10 -15.44 1.28 17.43
C GLY A 10 -14.19 0.43 17.66
N ILE A 11 -14.00 -0.65 16.91
CA ILE A 11 -13.03 -1.70 17.22
C ILE A 11 -11.67 -1.46 16.52
N GLY A 12 -11.70 -1.06 15.24
CA GLY A 12 -10.53 -1.03 14.36
C GLY A 12 -10.59 -2.13 13.29
N ALA A 13 -9.74 -2.01 12.27
CA ALA A 13 -9.70 -2.94 11.13
C ALA A 13 -8.93 -4.23 11.48
N ASP A 14 -9.34 -5.36 10.89
CA ASP A 14 -8.65 -6.64 11.05
C ASP A 14 -7.24 -6.65 10.46
N SER A 15 -7.06 -5.97 9.33
CA SER A 15 -5.81 -5.91 8.58
C SER A 15 -5.63 -4.54 7.96
N VAL A 16 -4.45 -3.93 8.18
CA VAL A 16 -4.14 -2.57 7.73
C VAL A 16 -2.86 -2.60 6.88
N PRO A 17 -2.95 -2.35 5.56
CA PRO A 17 -1.77 -2.19 4.72
C PRO A 17 -1.18 -0.78 4.87
N GLU A 18 0.10 -0.70 5.23
CA GLU A 18 0.90 0.52 5.29
C GLU A 18 1.74 0.63 4.01
N CYS A 19 1.42 1.61 3.16
CA CYS A 19 1.96 1.75 1.81
C CYS A 19 2.76 3.05 1.58
N VAL A 20 2.98 3.83 2.64
CA VAL A 20 3.61 5.16 2.57
C VAL A 20 5.05 5.10 3.09
N GLY A 21 5.31 4.39 4.18
CA GLY A 21 6.64 4.21 4.75
C GLY A 21 7.12 5.34 5.69
N THR A 22 6.24 6.25 6.11
CA THR A 22 6.57 7.32 7.08
C THR A 22 6.18 6.94 8.51
N ALA A 23 6.85 7.53 9.50
CA ALA A 23 6.57 7.27 10.91
C ALA A 23 5.11 7.60 11.30
N GLN A 24 4.58 8.69 10.73
CA GLN A 24 3.18 9.08 10.92
C GLN A 24 2.22 8.04 10.35
N ALA A 25 2.46 7.55 9.12
CA ALA A 25 1.61 6.53 8.50
C ALA A 25 1.65 5.20 9.27
N MET A 26 2.83 4.79 9.74
CA MET A 26 3.00 3.60 10.57
C MET A 26 2.23 3.71 11.90
N SER A 27 2.38 4.84 12.61
CA SER A 27 1.62 5.09 13.84
C SER A 27 0.11 5.06 13.58
N GLN A 28 -0.34 5.67 12.48
CA GLN A 28 -1.75 5.61 12.10
C GLN A 28 -2.22 4.18 11.78
N ALA A 29 -1.40 3.37 11.12
CA ALA A 29 -1.73 1.98 10.81
C ALA A 29 -1.92 1.16 12.09
N LEU A 30 -0.97 1.25 13.04
CA LEU A 30 -1.03 0.55 14.33
C LEU A 30 -2.29 0.90 15.13
N HIS A 31 -2.63 2.19 15.20
CA HIS A 31 -3.81 2.66 15.94
C HIS A 31 -5.15 2.45 15.20
N SER A 32 -5.10 2.14 13.89
CA SER A 32 -6.28 1.80 13.08
C SER A 32 -6.62 0.33 13.15
N ALA A 33 -5.63 -0.52 13.42
CA ALA A 33 -5.84 -1.95 13.61
C ALA A 33 -6.58 -2.22 14.93
N ARG A 34 -7.42 -3.25 14.93
CA ARG A 34 -8.00 -3.74 16.19
C ARG A 34 -6.94 -4.49 17.01
N PRO A 35 -7.13 -4.63 18.34
CA PRO A 35 -6.36 -5.60 19.12
C PRO A 35 -6.42 -7.00 18.52
N GLY A 36 -5.27 -7.66 18.39
CA GLY A 36 -5.12 -8.94 17.70
C GLY A 36 -5.19 -8.87 16.17
N GLY A 37 -5.30 -7.68 15.58
CA GLY A 37 -5.25 -7.45 14.14
C GLY A 37 -3.82 -7.45 13.61
N THR A 38 -3.66 -7.16 12.31
CA THR A 38 -2.33 -7.14 11.67
C THR A 38 -2.09 -5.85 10.89
N VAL A 39 -0.88 -5.30 11.00
CA VAL A 39 -0.36 -4.27 10.09
C VAL A 39 0.62 -4.92 9.13
N GLY A 40 0.35 -4.78 7.83
CA GLY A 40 1.21 -5.21 6.75
C GLY A 40 1.95 -4.02 6.15
N PHE A 41 3.27 -3.90 6.29
CA PHE A 41 4.00 -2.77 5.70
C PHE A 41 4.70 -3.15 4.40
N VAL A 42 4.38 -2.41 3.34
CA VAL A 42 4.94 -2.53 1.98
C VAL A 42 5.61 -1.22 1.52
N GLY A 43 5.28 -0.09 2.15
CA GLY A 43 6.02 1.15 1.98
C GLY A 43 7.46 0.97 2.47
N VAL A 44 8.43 1.44 1.69
CA VAL A 44 9.85 1.39 2.09
C VAL A 44 10.03 2.34 3.29
N PRO A 45 10.44 1.85 4.47
CA PRO A 45 10.51 2.68 5.66
C PRO A 45 11.55 3.79 5.52
N HIS A 46 11.17 5.03 5.81
CA HIS A 46 12.06 6.18 5.92
C HIS A 46 11.90 6.77 7.32
N GLU A 47 12.96 6.64 8.14
CA GLU A 47 13.01 7.16 9.53
C GLU A 47 11.85 6.64 10.43
N VAL A 48 11.40 5.42 10.20
CA VAL A 48 10.36 4.79 11.01
C VAL A 48 10.97 4.07 12.21
N ALA A 49 10.55 4.46 13.41
CA ALA A 49 10.77 3.71 14.63
C ALA A 49 9.41 3.22 15.17
N VAL A 50 9.34 1.94 15.52
CA VAL A 50 8.16 1.34 16.16
C VAL A 50 8.47 1.17 17.64
N ASP A 51 7.64 1.75 18.51
CA ASP A 51 7.77 1.59 19.94
C ASP A 51 7.39 0.15 20.34
N GLY A 52 8.35 -0.58 20.93
CA GLY A 52 8.15 -1.98 21.29
C GLY A 52 7.11 -2.19 22.39
N GLN A 53 6.96 -1.22 23.30
CA GLN A 53 5.99 -1.31 24.39
C GLN A 53 4.57 -1.07 23.86
N GLU A 54 4.38 -0.08 23.00
CA GLU A 54 3.14 0.17 22.27
C GLU A 54 2.73 -1.06 21.46
N LEU A 55 3.66 -1.62 20.69
CA LEU A 55 3.39 -2.82 19.89
C LEU A 55 2.96 -3.99 20.78
N PHE A 56 3.65 -4.20 21.91
CA PHE A 56 3.33 -5.26 22.88
C PHE A 56 1.90 -5.12 23.44
N PHE A 57 1.51 -3.92 23.90
CA PHE A 57 0.18 -3.72 24.49
C PHE A 57 -0.95 -3.61 23.47
N SER A 58 -0.66 -3.21 22.23
CA SER A 58 -1.66 -3.16 21.17
C SER A 58 -2.16 -4.54 20.74
N HIS A 59 -1.39 -5.61 21.01
CA HIS A 59 -1.60 -6.96 20.49
C HIS A 59 -1.66 -7.02 18.95
N VAL A 60 -1.14 -6.01 18.24
CA VAL A 60 -1.12 -5.97 16.78
C VAL A 60 0.08 -6.75 16.26
N GLY A 61 -0.17 -7.65 15.30
CA GLY A 61 0.90 -8.30 14.55
C GLY A 61 1.47 -7.35 13.51
N LEU A 62 2.79 -7.13 13.50
CA LEU A 62 3.47 -6.34 12.48
C LEU A 62 4.24 -7.26 11.53
N ARG A 63 3.95 -7.21 10.22
CA ARG A 63 4.65 -7.99 9.18
C ARG A 63 4.90 -7.12 7.95
N GLY A 64 6.02 -7.32 7.29
CA GLY A 64 6.32 -6.58 6.07
C GLY A 64 7.57 -7.07 5.38
N GLY A 65 7.88 -6.42 4.27
CA GLY A 65 9.04 -6.73 3.44
C GLY A 65 8.72 -6.66 1.95
N PRO A 66 9.73 -6.86 1.09
CA PRO A 66 9.55 -6.86 -0.35
C PRO A 66 8.53 -7.91 -0.78
N ALA A 67 7.73 -7.58 -1.79
CA ALA A 67 6.76 -8.51 -2.35
C ALA A 67 7.47 -9.79 -2.86
N PRO A 68 7.03 -11.00 -2.47
CA PRO A 68 7.60 -12.24 -2.97
C PRO A 68 7.08 -12.53 -4.39
N VAL A 69 7.47 -11.70 -5.37
CA VAL A 69 6.90 -11.67 -6.72
C VAL A 69 6.90 -13.06 -7.37
N ARG A 70 8.01 -13.81 -7.29
CA ARG A 70 8.10 -15.16 -7.88
C ARG A 70 7.02 -16.13 -7.37
N ARG A 71 6.62 -15.99 -6.10
CA ARG A 71 5.58 -16.83 -5.48
C ARG A 71 4.18 -16.40 -5.93
N CYS A 72 3.92 -15.09 -6.02
CA CYS A 72 2.59 -14.56 -6.31
C CYS A 72 2.28 -14.45 -7.81
N LEU A 73 3.30 -14.28 -8.65
CA LEU A 73 3.15 -13.95 -10.07
C LEU A 73 2.30 -14.95 -10.87
N PRO A 74 2.43 -16.29 -10.72
CA PRO A 74 1.61 -17.22 -11.49
C PRO A 74 0.10 -17.06 -11.24
N ASP A 75 -0.30 -16.85 -9.98
CA ASP A 75 -1.69 -16.61 -9.60
C ASP A 75 -2.19 -15.25 -10.11
N LEU A 76 -1.38 -14.21 -9.98
CA LEU A 76 -1.73 -12.87 -10.45
C LEU A 76 -1.91 -12.82 -11.98
N ILE A 77 -1.02 -13.46 -12.75
CA ILE A 77 -1.16 -13.58 -14.22
C ILE A 77 -2.49 -14.27 -14.57
N HIS A 78 -2.81 -15.39 -13.91
CA HIS A 78 -4.06 -16.08 -14.15
C HIS A 78 -5.28 -15.17 -13.90
N ARG A 79 -5.30 -14.42 -12.80
CA ARG A 79 -6.40 -13.50 -12.47
C ARG A 79 -6.54 -12.35 -13.46
N VAL A 80 -5.43 -11.86 -14.02
CA VAL A 80 -5.46 -10.83 -15.08
C VAL A 80 -6.03 -11.41 -16.37
N LEU A 81 -5.52 -12.57 -16.81
CA LEU A 81 -5.95 -13.20 -18.06
C LEU A 81 -7.40 -13.69 -18.01
N SER A 82 -7.90 -14.09 -16.83
CA SER A 82 -9.29 -14.46 -16.64
C SER A 82 -10.24 -13.26 -16.51
N GLY A 83 -9.71 -12.03 -16.43
CA GLY A 83 -10.48 -10.81 -16.16
C GLY A 83 -10.98 -10.69 -14.72
N ALA A 84 -10.53 -11.55 -13.80
CA ALA A 84 -10.89 -11.46 -12.38
C ALA A 84 -10.33 -10.20 -11.71
N ILE A 85 -9.19 -9.71 -12.20
CA ILE A 85 -8.65 -8.39 -11.85
C ILE A 85 -8.25 -7.64 -13.13
N ASP A 86 -8.39 -6.31 -13.10
CA ASP A 86 -8.00 -5.43 -14.19
C ASP A 86 -7.01 -4.37 -13.66
N PRO A 87 -5.71 -4.70 -13.60
CA PRO A 87 -4.70 -3.80 -13.08
C PRO A 87 -4.44 -2.63 -14.04
N GLY A 88 -4.90 -2.69 -15.30
CA GLY A 88 -4.71 -1.63 -16.29
C GLY A 88 -5.35 -0.30 -15.89
N LYS A 89 -6.38 -0.33 -15.03
CA LYS A 89 -7.09 0.86 -14.52
C LYS A 89 -6.22 1.84 -13.75
N VAL A 90 -5.04 1.44 -13.28
CA VAL A 90 -4.12 2.35 -12.58
C VAL A 90 -3.41 3.30 -13.53
N PHE A 91 -3.35 2.98 -14.84
CA PHE A 91 -2.77 3.84 -15.84
C PHE A 91 -3.78 4.90 -16.28
N ASP A 92 -3.52 6.16 -15.95
CA ASP A 92 -4.39 7.29 -16.20
C ASP A 92 -3.79 8.31 -17.19
N LEU A 93 -2.55 8.09 -17.61
CA LEU A 93 -1.88 8.85 -18.65
C LEU A 93 -1.10 7.91 -19.58
N ALA A 94 -1.34 8.02 -20.89
CA ALA A 94 -0.60 7.28 -21.91
C ALA A 94 0.21 8.23 -22.79
N LEU A 95 1.49 7.96 -22.97
CA LEU A 95 2.43 8.78 -23.74
C LEU A 95 3.35 7.90 -24.61
N PRO A 96 3.88 8.41 -25.72
CA PRO A 96 4.95 7.73 -26.46
C PRO A 96 6.24 7.66 -25.62
N LEU A 97 7.07 6.65 -25.88
CA LEU A 97 8.29 6.37 -25.12
C LEU A 97 9.30 7.53 -25.15
N ASP A 98 9.32 8.31 -26.23
CA ASP A 98 10.16 9.51 -26.36
C ASP A 98 9.76 10.66 -25.40
N GLN A 99 8.59 10.56 -24.75
CA GLN A 99 8.08 11.50 -23.75
C GLN A 99 8.17 10.96 -22.32
N VAL A 100 9.03 9.97 -22.04
CA VAL A 100 9.24 9.40 -20.70
C VAL A 100 9.46 10.46 -19.61
N ALA A 101 10.19 11.53 -19.93
CA ALA A 101 10.46 12.61 -18.98
C ALA A 101 9.18 13.34 -18.53
N GLU A 102 8.25 13.59 -19.44
CA GLU A 102 6.95 14.17 -19.10
C GLU A 102 6.11 13.19 -18.29
N GLY A 103 6.16 11.89 -18.61
CA GLY A 103 5.47 10.87 -17.82
C GLY A 103 5.94 10.83 -16.37
N CYS A 104 7.26 10.82 -16.15
CA CYS A 104 7.84 10.91 -14.81
C CYS A 104 7.43 12.20 -14.09
N LYS A 105 7.50 13.35 -14.78
CA LYS A 105 7.10 14.65 -14.22
C LYS A 105 5.63 14.69 -13.83
N ALA A 106 4.75 14.10 -14.64
CA ALA A 106 3.32 14.02 -14.34
C ALA A 106 3.03 13.22 -13.06
N MET A 107 3.77 12.14 -12.78
CA MET A 107 3.64 11.39 -11.53
C MET A 107 4.19 12.18 -10.33
N ASP A 108 5.34 12.84 -10.47
CA ASP A 108 5.94 13.66 -9.41
C ASP A 108 5.04 14.82 -8.99
N GLU A 109 4.49 15.56 -9.97
CA GLU A 109 3.55 16.67 -9.77
C GLU A 109 2.12 16.20 -9.43
N ARG A 110 1.90 14.88 -9.31
CA ARG A 110 0.60 14.24 -9.01
C ARG A 110 -0.51 14.60 -10.01
N ARG A 111 -0.13 14.85 -11.26
CA ARG A 111 -1.06 14.98 -12.39
C ARG A 111 -1.49 13.64 -12.97
N ALA A 112 -0.68 12.59 -12.74
CA ALA A 112 -0.98 11.21 -13.08
C ALA A 112 -0.68 10.30 -11.88
N VAL A 113 -1.47 9.23 -11.73
CA VAL A 113 -1.23 8.14 -10.77
C VAL A 113 -0.15 7.21 -11.29
N ASN A 114 -0.25 6.79 -12.56
CA ASN A 114 0.75 5.94 -13.20
C ASN A 114 0.73 6.14 -14.72
N THR A 115 1.90 6.23 -15.35
CA THR A 115 1.99 6.45 -16.80
C THR A 115 2.23 5.16 -17.56
N LEU A 116 1.49 4.96 -18.66
CA LEU A 116 1.74 3.91 -19.64
C LEU A 116 2.55 4.49 -20.80
N LEU A 117 3.72 3.91 -21.08
CA LEU A 117 4.54 4.30 -22.22
C LEU A 117 4.32 3.32 -23.38
N THR A 118 4.02 3.86 -24.56
CA THR A 118 3.92 3.08 -25.79
C THR A 118 5.18 3.26 -26.64
N PRO A 119 5.74 2.20 -27.24
CA PRO A 119 6.93 2.28 -28.09
C PRO A 119 6.84 3.31 -29.22
#